data_AF-A0A8S3HKV0-F1
#
_entry.id   AF-A0A8S3HKV0-F1
#
_cell.length_a   1.000
_cell.length_b   1.000
_cell.length_c   1.000
_cell.angle_alpha   90.00
_cell.angle_beta   90.00
_cell.angle_gamma   90.00
#
_symmetry.space_group_name_H-M   'P 1'
#
loop_
_entity.id
_entity.type
_entity.pdbx_description
1 polymer ?
#
loop_
_entity_poly.entity_id
_entity_poly.type
_entity_poly.pdbx_seq_one_letter_code
_entity_poly.pdbx_strand_id
1 'polypeptide(L)'
;MEYFKRKFRPRDSYDQFDDSTRDNYKSKFDLMRLSAVVCGIEFCYAAETAFVSPILLQLGLPVVLMTLTWCLPPLIGFFLVPILGSLSDKCQTRIGRRRPFILLYSTGILIGLLLVANGQTMGYWFGDSKNIIFNSTELINQTNHINYRISIPFSSR
;
A
#
# COMPACT_ATOMS: atom_id res chain seq x y z
N MET A 1 43.28 6.23 45.75
CA MET A 1 42.90 4.99 45.01
C MET A 1 41.39 4.85 44.77
N GLU A 2 40.54 5.84 45.10
CA GLU A 2 39.09 5.74 44.83
C GLU A 2 38.66 6.17 43.41
N TYR A 3 39.45 6.99 42.71
CA TYR A 3 39.09 7.50 41.38
C TYR A 3 39.08 6.43 40.27
N PHE A 4 39.80 5.32 40.46
CA PHE A 4 39.89 4.26 39.44
C PHE A 4 38.78 3.20 39.55
N LYS A 5 38.00 3.18 40.65
CA LYS A 5 36.95 2.17 40.89
C LYS A 5 35.56 2.55 40.36
N ARG A 6 35.31 3.82 40.00
CA ARG A 6 34.02 4.27 39.45
C ARG A 6 33.90 4.11 37.92
N LYS A 7 35.01 3.85 37.21
CA LYS A 7 35.03 3.71 35.75
C LYS A 7 34.62 2.32 35.25
N PHE A 8 34.61 1.32 36.13
CA PHE A 8 34.32 -0.08 35.81
C PHE A 8 33.09 -0.60 36.58
N ARG A 9 31.97 0.14 36.53
CA ARG A 9 30.68 -0.53 36.49
C ARG A 9 30.29 -0.63 35.01
N PRO A 10 30.08 -1.84 34.45
CA PRO A 10 29.45 -1.92 33.14
C PRO A 10 28.12 -1.17 33.24
N ARG A 11 27.90 -0.22 32.33
CA ARG A 11 26.60 0.41 32.15
C ARG A 11 25.81 -0.59 31.32
N ASP A 12 24.83 -1.24 31.93
CA ASP A 12 24.05 -2.24 31.24
C ASP A 12 23.37 -1.57 30.03
N SER A 13 23.51 -2.18 28.85
CA SER A 13 23.01 -1.61 27.60
C SER A 13 21.49 -1.40 27.55
N TYR A 14 20.77 -1.84 28.59
CA TYR A 14 19.36 -1.55 28.84
C TYR A 14 19.12 -0.13 29.38
N ASP A 15 20.02 0.43 30.20
CA ASP A 15 19.86 1.74 30.83
C ASP A 15 19.94 2.92 29.84
N GLN A 16 20.47 2.69 28.64
CA GLN A 16 20.65 3.75 27.63
C GLN A 16 19.52 3.81 26.60
N PHE A 17 18.69 2.76 26.50
CA PHE A 17 17.39 2.83 25.84
C PHE A 17 16.41 3.64 26.70
N ASP A 18 16.46 3.46 28.03
CA ASP A 18 15.64 4.18 29.01
C ASP A 18 16.01 5.67 29.18
N ASP A 19 17.27 6.08 28.96
CA ASP A 19 17.67 7.51 29.05
C ASP A 19 17.22 8.37 27.83
N SER A 20 16.84 7.73 26.71
CA SER A 20 16.15 8.42 25.60
C SER A 20 14.66 8.64 25.87
N THR A 21 14.15 7.95 26.88
CA THR A 21 12.80 8.01 27.41
C THR A 21 12.70 8.94 28.60
N ARG A 22 13.58 9.96 28.71
CA ARG A 22 13.58 10.97 29.78
C ARG A 22 12.19 11.20 30.36
N ASP A 23 12.08 10.72 31.58
CA ASP A 23 10.92 10.76 32.46
C ASP A 23 10.54 12.22 32.74
N ASN A 24 9.84 12.84 31.79
CA ASN A 24 8.70 13.64 32.17
C ASN A 24 7.56 12.63 32.23
N TYR A 25 6.87 12.53 33.36
CA TYR A 25 5.59 11.83 33.46
C TYR A 25 4.81 12.05 32.15
N LYS A 26 4.83 11.07 31.24
CA LYS A 26 4.13 11.22 29.98
C LYS A 26 2.68 11.31 30.38
N SER A 27 2.11 12.49 30.18
CA SER A 27 0.71 12.75 30.47
C SER A 27 -0.08 11.62 29.82
N LYS A 28 -1.13 11.12 30.47
CA LYS A 28 -1.99 10.06 29.90
C LYS A 28 -2.38 10.37 28.44
N PHE A 29 -2.42 11.65 28.09
CA PHE A 29 -2.57 12.18 26.75
C PHE A 29 -1.50 11.76 25.72
N ASP A 30 -0.23 11.65 26.07
CA ASP A 30 0.81 11.21 25.13
C ASP A 30 0.66 9.73 24.80
N LEU A 31 0.31 8.90 25.79
CA LEU A 31 -0.01 7.50 25.57
C LEU A 31 -1.30 7.35 24.75
N MET A 32 -2.31 8.17 25.03
CA MET A 32 -3.55 8.23 24.24
C MET A 32 -3.29 8.63 22.78
N ARG A 33 -2.37 9.56 22.52
CA ARG A 33 -2.00 9.95 21.15
C ARG A 33 -1.32 8.82 20.40
N LEU A 34 -0.40 8.09 21.04
CA LEU A 34 0.22 6.92 20.42
C LEU A 34 -0.79 5.81 20.15
N SER A 35 -1.69 5.53 21.09
CA SER A 35 -2.71 4.49 20.89
C SER A 35 -3.74 4.87 19.83
N ALA A 36 -4.10 6.16 19.72
CA ALA A 36 -4.98 6.64 18.65
C ALA A 36 -4.36 6.42 17.26
N VAL A 37 -3.04 6.62 17.10
CA VAL A 37 -2.33 6.35 15.84
C VAL A 37 -2.36 4.85 15.51
N VAL A 38 -2.08 3.97 16.48
CA VAL A 38 -2.13 2.51 16.28
C VAL A 38 -3.55 2.06 15.94
N CYS A 39 -4.55 2.57 16.64
CA CYS A 39 -5.97 2.31 16.35
C CYS A 39 -6.34 2.66 14.90
N GLY A 40 -5.86 3.80 14.39
CA GLY A 40 -6.08 4.18 12.99
C GLY A 40 -5.42 3.24 11.99
N ILE A 41 -4.21 2.76 12.26
CA ILE A 41 -3.50 1.80 11.39
C ILE A 41 -4.25 0.46 11.34
N GLU A 42 -4.68 -0.06 12.48
CA GLU A 42 -5.45 -1.29 12.57
C GLU A 42 -6.81 -1.17 11.86
N PHE A 43 -7.48 -0.03 12.01
CA PHE A 43 -8.73 0.25 11.30
C PHE A 43 -8.53 0.25 9.77
N CYS A 44 -7.47 0.90 9.28
CA CYS A 44 -7.14 0.87 7.86
C CYS A 44 -6.81 -0.55 7.36
N TYR A 45 -6.05 -1.34 8.14
CA TYR A 45 -5.74 -2.73 7.79
C TYR A 45 -7.01 -3.60 7.74
N ALA A 46 -7.93 -3.43 8.68
CA ALA A 46 -9.22 -4.11 8.67
C ALA A 46 -10.08 -3.69 7.44
N ALA A 47 -10.11 -2.40 7.11
CA ALA A 47 -10.82 -1.91 5.94
C ALA A 47 -10.23 -2.46 4.64
N GLU A 48 -8.91 -2.44 4.49
CA GLU A 48 -8.20 -2.99 3.33
C GLU A 48 -8.52 -4.48 3.14
N THR A 49 -8.33 -5.29 4.19
CA THR A 49 -8.61 -6.73 4.14
C THR A 49 -10.08 -7.03 3.82
N ALA A 50 -11.02 -6.17 4.25
CA ALA A 50 -12.43 -6.28 3.88
C ALA A 50 -12.72 -5.95 2.40
N PHE A 51 -11.98 -5.00 1.80
CA PHE A 51 -12.17 -4.61 0.39
C PHE A 51 -11.43 -5.50 -0.62
N VAL A 52 -10.32 -6.13 -0.23
CA VAL A 52 -9.53 -7.00 -1.13
C VAL A 52 -10.37 -8.15 -1.68
N SER A 53 -11.17 -8.81 -0.82
CA SER A 53 -11.98 -9.97 -1.19
C SER A 53 -13.02 -9.68 -2.30
N PRO A 54 -13.90 -8.66 -2.18
CA PRO A 54 -14.87 -8.36 -3.22
C PRO A 54 -14.24 -7.83 -4.52
N ILE A 55 -13.13 -7.08 -4.44
CA ILE A 55 -12.41 -6.60 -5.64
C ILE A 55 -11.89 -7.77 -6.46
N LEU A 56 -11.30 -8.78 -5.83
CA LEU A 56 -10.81 -9.97 -6.53
C LEU A 56 -11.92 -10.80 -7.17
N LEU A 57 -13.08 -10.90 -6.51
CA LEU A 57 -14.24 -11.59 -7.06
C LEU A 57 -14.82 -10.86 -8.28
N GLN A 58 -14.86 -9.53 -8.25
CA GLN A 58 -15.31 -8.71 -9.38
C GLN A 58 -14.40 -8.82 -10.60
N LEU A 59 -13.12 -9.09 -10.41
CA LEU A 59 -12.16 -9.31 -11.49
C LEU A 59 -12.25 -10.70 -12.12
N GLY A 60 -13.08 -11.62 -11.59
CA GLY A 60 -13.25 -12.98 -12.12
C GLY A 60 -12.00 -13.86 -12.04
N LEU A 61 -11.04 -13.49 -11.19
CA LEU A 61 -9.71 -14.10 -11.12
C LEU A 61 -9.74 -15.46 -10.39
N PRO A 62 -8.90 -16.44 -10.80
CA PRO A 62 -8.81 -17.73 -10.13
C PRO A 62 -8.31 -17.61 -8.68
N VAL A 63 -8.79 -18.52 -7.82
CA VAL A 63 -8.51 -18.56 -6.36
C VAL A 63 -7.01 -18.48 -6.04
N VAL A 64 -6.13 -18.97 -6.92
CA VAL A 64 -4.67 -18.92 -6.78
C VAL A 64 -4.15 -17.48 -6.61
N LEU A 65 -4.75 -16.50 -7.30
CA LEU A 65 -4.31 -15.10 -7.22
C LEU A 65 -4.72 -14.42 -5.91
N MET A 66 -5.83 -14.87 -5.30
CA MET A 66 -6.18 -14.47 -3.94
C MET A 66 -5.07 -14.87 -2.98
N THR A 67 -4.72 -16.15 -2.94
CA THR A 67 -3.66 -16.67 -2.06
C THR A 67 -2.30 -16.03 -2.33
N LEU A 68 -1.98 -15.72 -3.59
CA LEU A 68 -0.76 -15.00 -3.94
C LEU A 68 -0.72 -13.59 -3.35
N THR A 69 -1.85 -12.89 -3.33
CA THR A 69 -1.97 -11.56 -2.70
C THR A 69 -1.70 -11.63 -1.20
N TRP A 70 -2.19 -12.66 -0.51
CA TRP A 70 -1.92 -12.87 0.92
C TRP A 70 -0.49 -13.34 1.22
N CYS A 71 0.17 -13.98 0.25
CA CYS A 71 1.58 -14.39 0.37
C CYS A 71 2.56 -13.22 0.11
N LEU A 72 2.10 -12.18 -0.57
CA LEU A 72 2.95 -11.04 -0.95
C LEU A 72 3.46 -10.22 0.26
N PRO A 73 2.65 -9.86 1.27
CA PRO A 73 3.09 -9.10 2.43
C PRO A 73 4.27 -9.72 3.20
N PRO A 74 4.26 -11.02 3.57
CA PRO A 74 5.42 -11.61 4.26
C PRO A 74 6.65 -11.70 3.36
N LEU A 75 6.48 -11.94 2.05
CA LEU A 75 7.60 -11.98 1.10
C LEU A 75 8.27 -10.60 1.00
N ILE A 76 7.46 -9.55 0.78
CA ILE A 76 7.96 -8.17 0.70
C ILE A 76 8.57 -7.73 2.03
N GLY A 77 7.92 -8.03 3.16
CA GLY A 77 8.42 -7.72 4.49
C GLY A 77 9.80 -8.35 4.77
N PHE A 78 9.99 -9.60 4.35
CA PHE A 78 11.27 -10.30 4.51
C PHE A 78 12.43 -9.60 3.81
N PHE A 79 12.23 -9.06 2.60
CA PHE A 79 13.27 -8.34 1.86
C PHE A 79 13.39 -6.87 2.27
N LEU A 80 12.28 -6.18 2.49
CA LEU A 80 12.28 -4.74 2.77
C LEU A 80 12.83 -4.43 4.16
N VAL A 81 12.47 -5.20 5.19
CA VAL A 81 12.89 -4.93 6.58
C VAL A 81 14.42 -4.82 6.72
N PRO A 82 15.26 -5.76 6.24
CA PRO A 82 16.72 -5.64 6.37
C PRO A 82 17.32 -4.51 5.51
N ILE A 83 16.80 -4.29 4.30
CA ILE A 83 17.27 -3.22 3.40
C ILE A 83 17.00 -1.85 4.02
N LEU A 84 15.78 -1.63 4.49
CA LEU A 84 15.35 -0.38 5.10
C LEU A 84 16.04 -0.15 6.45
N GLY A 85 16.31 -1.21 7.22
CA GLY A 85 17.12 -1.11 8.43
C GLY A 85 18.52 -0.58 8.13
N SER A 86 19.22 -1.18 7.16
CA SER A 86 20.56 -0.72 6.76
C SER A 86 20.56 0.67 6.14
N LEU A 87 19.54 1.00 5.34
CA LEU A 87 19.40 2.32 4.72
C LEU A 87 19.10 3.39 5.77
N SER A 88 18.26 3.07 6.77
CA SER A 88 17.95 3.92 7.92
C SER A 88 19.19 4.36 8.69
N ASP A 89 20.11 3.44 8.90
CA ASP A 89 21.34 3.71 9.66
C ASP A 89 22.33 4.62 8.91
N LYS A 90 22.24 4.69 7.57
CA LYS A 90 23.15 5.48 6.71
C LYS A 90 22.69 6.94 6.50
N CYS A 91 21.47 7.31 6.91
CA CYS A 91 20.96 8.66 6.66
C CYS A 91 21.47 9.70 7.67
N GLN A 92 22.46 10.47 7.26
CA GLN A 92 22.94 11.65 7.99
C GLN A 92 22.27 12.92 7.44
N THR A 93 20.98 13.13 7.73
CA THR A 93 20.25 14.33 7.29
C THR A 93 20.06 15.34 8.43
N ARG A 94 19.98 16.63 8.07
CA ARG A 94 19.89 17.76 9.03
C ARG A 94 18.58 17.80 9.83
N ILE A 95 17.55 17.06 9.38
CA ILE A 95 16.20 16.94 9.97
C ILE A 95 16.09 15.79 11.01
N GLY A 96 17.17 15.02 11.20
CA GLY A 96 17.26 13.92 12.16
C GLY A 96 17.22 12.54 11.51
N ARG A 97 17.90 11.55 12.12
CA ARG A 97 18.17 10.24 11.48
C ARG A 97 16.93 9.40 11.08
N ARG A 98 15.80 9.53 11.79
CA ARG A 98 14.62 8.65 11.61
C ARG A 98 13.42 9.28 10.89
N ARG A 99 13.34 10.60 10.85
CA ARG A 99 12.24 11.36 10.24
C ARG A 99 12.16 11.30 8.70
N PRO A 100 13.27 11.26 7.93
CA PRO A 100 13.16 11.23 6.48
C PRO A 100 12.52 9.94 5.95
N PHE A 101 12.73 8.79 6.61
CA PHE A 101 12.08 7.54 6.23
C PHE A 101 10.57 7.58 6.44
N ILE A 102 10.13 8.11 7.58
CA ILE A 102 8.70 8.26 7.88
C ILE A 102 8.01 9.16 6.83
N LEU A 103 8.66 10.26 6.44
CA LEU A 103 8.13 11.17 5.41
C LEU A 103 8.11 10.51 4.03
N LEU A 104 9.14 9.74 3.67
CA LEU A 104 9.19 9.02 2.40
C LEU A 104 8.08 7.95 2.31
N TYR A 105 7.86 7.19 3.39
CA TYR A 105 6.74 6.25 3.45
C TYR A 105 5.39 6.93 3.42
N SER A 106 5.22 8.01 4.19
CA SER A 106 3.96 8.77 4.24
C SER A 106 3.60 9.37 2.89
N THR A 107 4.57 9.95 2.18
CA THR A 107 4.36 10.47 0.82
C THR A 107 4.09 9.36 -0.18
N GLY A 108 4.79 8.22 -0.08
CA GLY A 108 4.51 7.04 -0.90
C GLY A 108 3.08 6.52 -0.74
N ILE A 109 2.59 6.39 0.49
CA ILE A 109 1.19 5.98 0.76
C ILE A 109 0.20 7.00 0.20
N LEU A 110 0.47 8.30 0.39
CA LEU A 110 -0.42 9.36 -0.10
C LEU A 110 -0.51 9.35 -1.64
N ILE A 111 0.62 9.19 -2.33
CA ILE A 111 0.66 9.05 -3.79
C ILE A 111 -0.07 7.76 -4.22
N GLY A 112 0.16 6.64 -3.52
CA GLY A 112 -0.51 5.37 -3.80
C GLY A 112 -2.03 5.48 -3.67
N LEU A 113 -2.52 6.13 -2.61
CA LEU A 113 -3.96 6.34 -2.40
C LEU A 113 -4.57 7.24 -3.48
N LEU A 114 -3.88 8.30 -3.88
CA LEU A 114 -4.30 9.15 -5.00
C LEU A 114 -4.34 8.37 -6.32
N LEU A 115 -3.38 7.47 -6.55
CA LEU A 115 -3.33 6.63 -7.74
C LEU A 115 -4.49 5.64 -7.77
N VAL A 116 -4.76 4.96 -6.64
CA VAL A 116 -5.90 4.03 -6.50
C VAL A 116 -7.23 4.77 -6.71
N ALA A 117 -7.38 5.96 -6.10
CA ALA A 117 -8.59 6.77 -6.26
C ALA A 117 -8.81 7.28 -7.71
N ASN A 118 -7.72 7.57 -8.43
CA ASN A 118 -7.77 8.06 -9.83
C ASN A 118 -7.45 6.97 -10.86
N GLY A 119 -7.57 5.68 -10.50
CA GLY A 119 -7.06 4.56 -11.29
C GLY A 119 -7.61 4.48 -12.73
N GLN A 120 -8.88 4.81 -12.94
CA GLN A 120 -9.51 4.80 -14.27
C GLN A 120 -8.88 5.84 -15.22
N THR A 121 -8.66 7.05 -14.71
CA THR A 121 -8.04 8.13 -15.46
C THR A 121 -6.59 7.78 -15.80
N MET A 122 -5.85 7.20 -14.86
CA MET A 122 -4.47 6.76 -15.09
C MET A 122 -4.39 5.60 -16.07
N GLY A 123 -5.30 4.62 -16.00
CA GLY A 123 -5.38 3.50 -16.93
C GLY A 123 -5.62 3.95 -18.38
N TYR A 124 -6.42 5.00 -18.58
CA TYR A 124 -6.61 5.62 -19.88
C TYR A 124 -5.31 6.24 -20.42
N TRP A 125 -4.54 6.94 -19.57
CA TRP A 125 -3.23 7.49 -19.93
C TRP A 125 -2.19 6.39 -20.25
N PHE A 126 -2.27 5.23 -19.58
CA PHE A 126 -1.40 4.09 -19.84
C PHE A 126 -1.78 3.26 -21.08
N GLY A 127 -2.82 3.68 -21.82
CA GLY A 127 -3.13 3.14 -23.14
C GLY A 127 -4.35 2.23 -23.22
N ASP A 128 -5.24 2.22 -22.21
CA ASP A 128 -6.54 1.58 -22.34
C ASP A 128 -7.37 2.26 -23.45
N SER A 129 -7.26 1.68 -24.63
CA SER A 129 -7.80 2.22 -25.86
C SER A 129 -9.26 1.83 -25.97
N LYS A 130 -10.16 2.73 -25.55
CA LYS A 130 -11.60 2.70 -25.92
C LYS A 130 -11.83 2.45 -27.42
N ASN A 131 -10.83 2.68 -28.27
CA ASN A 131 -10.85 2.40 -29.71
C ASN A 131 -11.07 0.92 -30.08
N ILE A 132 -10.60 -0.06 -29.28
CA ILE A 132 -10.80 -1.48 -29.65
C ILE A 132 -12.27 -1.88 -29.44
N ILE A 133 -12.89 -1.43 -28.34
CA ILE A 133 -14.29 -1.70 -28.05
C ILE A 133 -15.20 -0.90 -28.99
N PHE A 134 -14.90 0.39 -29.24
CA PHE A 134 -15.70 1.26 -30.11
C PHE A 134 -15.70 0.78 -31.56
N ASN A 135 -14.54 0.37 -32.12
CA ASN A 135 -14.47 -0.24 -33.44
C ASN A 135 -15.19 -1.60 -33.50
N SER A 136 -15.14 -2.39 -32.43
CA SER A 136 -15.85 -3.66 -32.37
C SER A 136 -17.37 -3.47 -32.35
N THR A 137 -17.89 -2.47 -31.63
CA THR A 137 -19.33 -2.14 -31.63
C THR A 137 -19.80 -1.53 -32.94
N GLU A 138 -18.99 -0.70 -33.61
CA GLU A 138 -19.25 -0.18 -34.95
C GLU A 138 -19.29 -1.32 -35.99
N LEU A 139 -18.32 -2.24 -35.95
CA LEU A 139 -18.29 -3.41 -36.83
C LEU A 139 -19.48 -4.34 -36.57
N ILE A 140 -19.86 -4.57 -35.31
CA ILE A 140 -21.04 -5.40 -34.97
C ILE A 140 -22.34 -4.72 -35.43
N ASN A 141 -22.49 -3.41 -35.26
CA ASN A 141 -23.67 -2.69 -35.78
C ASN A 141 -23.72 -2.71 -37.31
N GLN A 142 -22.57 -2.58 -37.98
CA GLN A 142 -22.49 -2.66 -39.43
C GLN A 142 -22.77 -4.07 -39.94
N THR A 143 -22.29 -5.11 -39.24
CA THR A 143 -22.54 -6.53 -39.60
C THR A 143 -24.00 -6.92 -39.37
N ASN A 144 -24.62 -6.48 -38.27
CA ASN A 144 -26.06 -6.61 -38.05
C ASN A 144 -26.86 -5.88 -39.13
N HIS A 145 -26.34 -4.75 -39.64
CA HIS A 145 -26.95 -4.01 -40.74
C HIS A 145 -27.02 -4.77 -42.07
N ILE A 146 -26.04 -5.64 -42.33
CA ILE A 146 -25.98 -6.49 -43.53
C ILE A 146 -26.83 -7.76 -43.33
N ASN A 147 -26.82 -8.35 -42.13
CA ASN A 147 -27.56 -9.57 -41.84
C ASN A 147 -29.08 -9.41 -41.93
N TYR A 148 -29.66 -8.27 -41.52
CA TYR A 148 -31.10 -8.05 -41.72
C TYR A 148 -31.46 -7.73 -43.18
N ARG A 149 -30.52 -7.25 -44.02
CA ARG A 149 -30.75 -7.04 -45.46
C ARG A 149 -30.80 -8.37 -46.23
N ILE A 150 -30.10 -9.40 -45.73
CA ILE A 150 -30.01 -10.73 -46.36
C ILE A 150 -31.10 -11.68 -45.83
N SER A 151 -31.73 -11.36 -44.68
CA SER A 151 -32.71 -12.22 -43.99
C SER A 151 -34.19 -11.93 -44.32
N ILE A 152 -34.50 -11.37 -45.50
CA ILE A 152 -35.87 -11.40 -46.06
C ILE A 152 -35.98 -12.56 -47.06
N PRO A 153 -36.27 -13.80 -46.61
CA PRO A 153 -36.84 -14.79 -47.50
C PRO A 153 -38.27 -14.37 -47.83
N PHE A 154 -38.48 -14.17 -49.13
CA PHE A 154 -39.74 -14.32 -49.84
C PHE A 154 -40.78 -15.16 -49.07
N SER A 155 -41.76 -14.50 -48.44
CA SER A 155 -43.02 -15.12 -48.04
C SER A 155 -44.13 -14.53 -48.89
N SER A 156 -44.27 -15.10 -50.08
CA SER A 156 -45.42 -14.92 -50.96
C SER A 156 -46.18 -16.24 -50.99
N ARG A 157 -47.21 -16.36 -50.16
CA ARG A 157 -48.51 -17.00 -50.42
C ARG A 157 -49.35 -17.03 -49.15
#